data_AF-A0A951NYI5-F1
#
_entry.id   AF-A0A951NYI5-F1
#
_cell.length_a   1.000
_cell.length_b   1.000
_cell.length_c   1.000
_cell.angle_alpha   90.00
_cell.angle_beta   90.00
_cell.angle_gamma   90.00
#
_symmetry.space_group_name_H-M   'P 1'
#
loop_
_entity.id
_entity.type
_entity.pdbx_description
1 polymer ?
#
loop_
_entity_poly.entity_id
_entity_poly.type
_entity_poly.pdbx_seq_one_letter_code
_entity_poly.pdbx_strand_id
1 'polypeptide(L)'
;MTKQFWSAVLFLLIGCTPTSSVDGTPTGVRIMPLGDSITQADRNYNSYRRPLWLQLRAAGYDVNFVGSTKSNYLGNAPKSNFDQDHEGHWGWQADEVLARIDQWSQDAKPDIVLIHLGTNDVLGGQSFESTIAELQKLIEVMRQRNPKLKILIAQLIPSSGGEALTQQFNQQIAALARSTSSQTSPVILVDQFSGFDVQQDTYDGLHPNESGEQKMANRWFQSLEKILPKKP
;
A
#
# COMPACT_ATOMS: atom_id res chain seq x y z
N MET A 1 43.40 -22.05 63.47
CA MET A 1 42.64 -22.70 62.37
C MET A 1 41.42 -21.83 62.06
N THR A 2 41.58 -20.90 61.14
CA THR A 2 40.64 -19.82 60.82
C THR A 2 39.74 -20.25 59.66
N LYS A 3 38.42 -20.22 59.88
CA LYS A 3 37.40 -20.51 58.85
C LYS A 3 37.07 -19.22 58.10
N GLN A 4 37.24 -19.20 56.79
CA GLN A 4 36.77 -18.13 55.90
C GLN A 4 35.41 -18.52 55.32
N PHE A 5 34.40 -17.68 55.54
CA PHE A 5 33.10 -17.74 54.87
C PHE A 5 33.16 -16.89 53.59
N TRP A 6 32.70 -17.45 52.48
CA TRP A 6 32.48 -16.70 51.24
C TRP A 6 30.99 -16.32 51.16
N SER A 7 30.69 -15.02 51.20
CA SER A 7 29.37 -14.50 50.87
C SER A 7 29.28 -14.26 49.36
N ALA A 8 28.38 -14.97 48.69
CA ALA A 8 28.00 -14.70 47.31
C ALA A 8 26.96 -13.56 47.28
N VAL A 9 27.27 -12.48 46.57
CA VAL A 9 26.34 -11.39 46.28
C VAL A 9 25.52 -11.77 45.05
N LEU A 10 24.21 -11.95 45.23
CA LEU A 10 23.26 -12.22 44.16
C LEU A 10 22.80 -10.87 43.55
N PHE A 11 23.23 -10.56 42.34
CA PHE A 11 22.67 -9.44 41.57
C PHE A 11 21.33 -9.84 40.99
N LEU A 12 20.24 -9.25 41.49
CA LEU A 12 18.91 -9.34 40.89
C LEU A 12 18.88 -8.46 39.63
N LEU A 13 19.01 -9.07 38.46
CA LEU A 13 18.69 -8.42 37.18
C LEU A 13 17.16 -8.34 37.07
N ILE A 14 16.60 -7.15 37.29
CA ILE A 14 15.20 -6.86 36.99
C ILE A 14 15.08 -6.85 35.46
N GLY A 15 14.73 -8.01 34.90
CA GLY A 15 14.34 -8.11 33.50
C GLY A 15 13.03 -7.36 33.28
N CYS A 16 13.10 -6.21 32.61
CA CYS A 16 11.93 -5.53 32.08
C CYS A 16 11.37 -6.38 30.93
N THR A 17 10.36 -7.19 31.21
CA THR A 17 9.61 -7.91 30.17
C THR A 17 8.76 -6.90 29.41
N PRO A 18 8.84 -6.83 28.06
CA PRO A 18 7.94 -5.98 27.30
C PRO A 18 6.51 -6.48 27.52
N THR A 19 5.66 -5.61 28.05
CA THR A 19 4.22 -5.82 28.17
C THR A 19 3.64 -6.13 26.80
N SER A 20 3.14 -7.36 26.63
CA SER A 20 2.26 -7.71 25.53
C SER A 20 0.97 -6.90 25.66
N SER A 21 0.59 -6.19 24.60
CA SER A 21 -0.67 -5.46 24.52
C SER A 21 -1.86 -6.42 24.71
N VAL A 22 -2.76 -6.07 25.63
CA VAL A 22 -3.85 -6.92 26.15
C VAL A 22 -5.04 -7.06 25.19
N ASP A 23 -5.09 -6.32 24.09
CA ASP A 23 -6.19 -6.43 23.12
C ASP A 23 -5.64 -6.93 21.78
N GLY A 24 -6.15 -8.08 21.29
CA GLY A 24 -5.80 -8.71 20.02
C GLY A 24 -6.15 -7.91 18.75
N THR A 25 -6.14 -6.57 18.84
CA THR A 25 -6.19 -5.68 17.69
C THR A 25 -4.79 -5.64 17.08
N PRO A 26 -4.64 -5.88 15.76
CA PRO A 26 -3.35 -5.74 15.09
C PRO A 26 -2.71 -4.38 15.44
N THR A 27 -1.55 -4.42 16.08
CA THR A 27 -0.79 -3.23 16.45
C THR A 27 -0.02 -2.73 15.23
N GLY A 28 -0.11 -1.44 14.91
CA GLY A 28 0.65 -0.81 13.83
C GLY A 28 -0.17 0.15 12.97
N VAL A 29 0.51 0.94 12.14
CA VAL A 29 -0.15 1.84 11.18
C VAL A 29 -0.85 0.99 10.12
N ARG A 30 -2.17 1.16 9.98
CA ARG A 30 -2.97 0.39 9.01
C ARG A 30 -2.84 1.00 7.63
N ILE A 31 -2.29 0.24 6.70
CA ILE A 31 -2.07 0.64 5.31
C ILE A 31 -2.97 -0.22 4.43
N MET A 32 -3.83 0.39 3.63
CA MET A 32 -4.67 -0.32 2.66
C MET A 32 -4.05 -0.18 1.26
N PRO A 33 -3.49 -1.25 0.67
CA PRO A 33 -3.19 -1.30 -0.75
C PRO A 33 -4.51 -1.40 -1.53
N LEU A 34 -4.90 -0.34 -2.23
CA LEU A 34 -6.15 -0.22 -2.98
C LEU A 34 -5.84 -0.11 -4.47
N GLY A 35 -6.48 -0.94 -5.30
CA GLY A 35 -6.26 -0.85 -6.73
C GLY A 35 -6.92 -1.94 -7.55
N ASP A 36 -6.40 -2.13 -8.75
CA ASP A 36 -6.86 -3.12 -9.71
C ASP A 36 -6.01 -4.42 -9.68
N SER A 37 -5.88 -5.09 -10.83
CA SER A 37 -5.04 -6.28 -11.03
C SER A 37 -3.57 -6.03 -10.70
N ILE A 38 -3.06 -4.81 -10.85
CA ILE A 38 -1.67 -4.46 -10.55
C ILE A 38 -1.41 -4.50 -9.03
N THR A 39 -2.44 -4.19 -8.22
CA THR A 39 -2.36 -4.35 -6.76
C THR A 39 -2.66 -5.79 -6.33
N GLN A 40 -3.63 -6.46 -6.97
CA GLN A 40 -3.99 -7.84 -6.63
C GLN A 40 -2.89 -8.86 -6.99
N ALA A 41 -2.27 -8.71 -8.18
CA ALA A 41 -1.45 -9.70 -8.87
C ALA A 41 -2.17 -11.01 -9.19
N ASP A 42 -1.58 -11.82 -10.08
CA ASP A 42 -2.03 -13.18 -10.34
C ASP A 42 -1.39 -14.17 -9.33
N ARG A 43 -1.81 -15.44 -9.35
CA ARG A 43 -1.29 -16.50 -8.46
C ARG A 43 0.22 -16.79 -8.58
N ASN A 44 0.88 -16.33 -9.64
CA ASN A 44 2.29 -16.59 -9.92
C ASN A 44 3.21 -15.49 -9.37
N TYR A 45 2.67 -14.30 -9.06
CA TYR A 45 3.43 -13.17 -8.53
C TYR A 45 2.94 -12.74 -7.14
N ASN A 46 3.74 -11.98 -6.39
CA ASN A 46 3.40 -11.66 -5.00
C ASN A 46 2.75 -10.27 -4.82
N SER A 47 2.62 -9.50 -5.90
CA SER A 47 2.39 -8.06 -5.90
C SER A 47 3.58 -7.29 -5.32
N TYR A 48 3.68 -6.00 -5.67
CA TYR A 48 4.58 -5.04 -5.01
C TYR A 48 4.39 -5.02 -3.49
N ARG A 49 3.23 -5.47 -2.99
CA ARG A 49 2.89 -5.63 -1.58
C ARG A 49 3.98 -6.40 -0.82
N ARG A 50 4.50 -7.50 -1.37
CA ARG A 50 5.51 -8.31 -0.68
C ARG A 50 6.85 -7.58 -0.51
N PRO A 51 7.54 -7.11 -1.56
CA PRO A 51 8.78 -6.37 -1.39
C PRO A 51 8.59 -5.08 -0.56
N LEU A 52 7.43 -4.43 -0.65
CA LEU A 52 7.11 -3.28 0.20
C LEU A 52 7.03 -3.65 1.68
N TRP A 53 6.31 -4.73 2.02
CA TRP A 53 6.23 -5.23 3.39
C TRP A 53 7.60 -5.54 3.96
N LEU A 54 8.45 -6.26 3.21
CA LEU A 54 9.79 -6.62 3.65
C LEU A 54 10.66 -5.38 3.89
N GLN A 55 10.57 -4.35 3.03
CA GLN A 55 11.26 -3.08 3.23
C GLN A 55 10.79 -2.37 4.51
N LEU A 56 9.47 -2.28 4.73
CA LEU A 56 8.89 -1.65 5.91
C LEU A 56 9.34 -2.36 7.20
N ARG A 57 9.31 -3.69 7.22
CA ARG A 57 9.76 -4.49 8.37
C ARG A 57 11.26 -4.37 8.61
N ALA A 58 12.07 -4.42 7.55
CA ALA A 58 13.52 -4.26 7.64
C ALA A 58 13.92 -2.86 8.15
N ALA A 59 13.15 -1.83 7.79
CA ALA A 59 13.33 -0.47 8.29
C ALA A 59 12.75 -0.23 9.71
N GLY A 60 12.19 -1.26 10.35
CA GLY A 60 11.70 -1.20 11.73
C GLY A 60 10.31 -0.60 11.91
N TYR A 61 9.52 -0.42 10.84
CA TYR A 61 8.16 0.13 10.94
C TYR A 61 7.16 -0.89 11.50
N ASP A 62 6.24 -0.42 12.35
CA ASP A 62 5.05 -1.19 12.73
C ASP A 62 3.90 -0.85 11.80
N VAL A 63 3.62 -1.76 10.88
CA VAL A 63 2.57 -1.62 9.88
C VAL A 63 1.73 -2.88 9.87
N ASN A 64 0.46 -2.69 9.51
CA ASN A 64 -0.50 -3.75 9.28
C ASN A 64 -1.15 -3.48 7.92
N PHE A 65 -1.03 -4.40 6.97
CA PHE A 65 -1.84 -4.27 5.77
C PHE A 65 -3.29 -4.60 6.10
N VAL A 66 -4.22 -3.89 5.47
CA VAL A 66 -5.66 -4.06 5.72
C VAL A 66 -6.43 -4.06 4.41
N GLY A 67 -7.49 -4.85 4.37
CA GLY A 67 -8.38 -5.00 3.23
C GLY A 67 -9.32 -6.18 3.44
N SER A 68 -10.27 -6.34 2.52
CA SER A 68 -11.29 -7.40 2.59
C SER A 68 -10.79 -8.76 2.11
N THR A 69 -9.64 -8.81 1.43
CA THR A 69 -9.09 -10.03 0.84
C THR A 69 -7.59 -10.18 1.07
N LYS A 70 -7.12 -11.42 0.97
CA LYS A 70 -5.70 -11.83 0.97
C LYS A 70 -5.27 -12.53 -0.31
N SER A 71 -6.23 -12.76 -1.22
CA SER A 71 -6.07 -13.65 -2.37
C SER A 71 -5.66 -12.88 -3.61
N ASN A 72 -4.72 -13.45 -4.36
CA ASN A 72 -4.40 -13.01 -5.70
C ASN A 72 -5.47 -13.51 -6.69
N TYR A 73 -5.43 -13.02 -7.92
CA TYR A 73 -6.28 -13.54 -8.96
C TYR A 73 -5.92 -15.00 -9.28
N LEU A 74 -6.95 -15.87 -9.31
CA LEU A 74 -6.83 -17.31 -9.55
C LEU A 74 -6.01 -18.10 -8.50
N GLY A 75 -5.79 -17.56 -7.29
CA GLY A 75 -5.12 -18.30 -6.22
C GLY A 75 -4.59 -17.44 -5.07
N ASN A 76 -3.63 -17.99 -4.33
CA ASN A 76 -2.92 -17.26 -3.27
C ASN A 76 -1.60 -16.71 -3.80
N ALA A 77 -1.05 -15.70 -3.14
CA ALA A 77 0.31 -15.27 -3.43
C ALA A 77 1.32 -16.42 -3.20
N PRO A 78 2.37 -16.56 -4.04
CA PRO A 78 3.35 -17.65 -3.94
C PRO A 78 4.09 -17.74 -2.60
N LYS A 79 4.25 -16.63 -1.88
CA LYS A 79 4.94 -16.56 -0.60
C LYS A 79 4.01 -16.03 0.49
N SER A 80 4.11 -16.59 1.69
CA SER A 80 3.33 -16.20 2.87
C SER A 80 4.14 -15.41 3.91
N ASN A 81 5.37 -15.03 3.60
CA ASN A 81 6.27 -14.31 4.52
C ASN A 81 6.00 -12.79 4.61
N PHE A 82 4.79 -12.37 4.27
CA PHE A 82 4.36 -10.98 4.33
C PHE A 82 2.88 -10.92 4.72
N ASP A 83 2.43 -9.77 5.21
CA ASP A 83 1.00 -9.53 5.42
C ASP A 83 0.31 -9.42 4.05
N GLN A 84 -0.68 -10.27 3.81
CA GLN A 84 -1.29 -10.42 2.49
C GLN A 84 -2.56 -9.60 2.33
N ASP A 85 -3.05 -8.92 3.37
CA ASP A 85 -4.28 -8.14 3.30
C ASP A 85 -4.20 -7.01 2.25
N HIS A 86 -5.25 -6.87 1.43
CA HIS A 86 -5.35 -5.83 0.40
C HIS A 86 -6.79 -5.58 -0.08
N GLU A 87 -6.93 -4.52 -0.87
CA GLU A 87 -8.13 -4.11 -1.60
C GLU A 87 -7.81 -3.94 -3.11
N GLY A 88 -6.89 -4.73 -3.64
CA GLY A 88 -6.70 -4.96 -5.08
C GLY A 88 -7.75 -5.89 -5.68
N HIS A 89 -8.36 -5.48 -6.79
CA HIS A 89 -9.43 -6.22 -7.49
C HIS A 89 -9.20 -6.29 -9.00
N TRP A 90 -8.95 -7.50 -9.51
CA TRP A 90 -8.56 -7.73 -10.90
C TRP A 90 -9.64 -7.29 -11.88
N GLY A 91 -9.25 -6.40 -12.81
CA GLY A 91 -10.11 -5.88 -13.86
C GLY A 91 -11.08 -4.77 -13.43
N TRP A 92 -11.07 -4.37 -12.14
CA TRP A 92 -12.01 -3.37 -11.64
C TRP A 92 -11.64 -1.95 -12.07
N GLN A 93 -12.66 -1.16 -12.34
CA GLN A 93 -12.58 0.28 -12.62
C GLN A 93 -12.83 1.12 -11.36
N ALA A 94 -12.62 2.44 -11.45
CA ALA A 94 -12.73 3.33 -10.31
C ALA A 94 -14.15 3.42 -9.75
N ASP A 95 -15.17 3.34 -10.59
CA ASP A 95 -16.60 3.32 -10.20
C ASP A 95 -16.99 2.06 -9.40
N GLU A 96 -16.47 0.89 -9.79
CA GLU A 96 -16.71 -0.38 -9.09
C GLU A 96 -16.09 -0.37 -7.70
N VAL A 97 -14.87 0.17 -7.57
CA VAL A 97 -14.21 0.40 -6.27
C VAL A 97 -15.01 1.42 -5.45
N LEU A 98 -15.49 2.49 -6.08
CA LEU A 98 -16.27 3.54 -5.41
C LEU A 98 -17.58 3.01 -4.81
N ALA A 99 -18.22 2.05 -5.47
CA ALA A 99 -19.42 1.40 -4.95
C ALA A 99 -19.19 0.60 -3.65
N ARG A 100 -17.93 0.31 -3.28
CA ARG A 100 -17.58 -0.54 -2.14
C ARG A 100 -16.74 0.15 -1.07
N ILE A 101 -16.02 1.22 -1.42
CA ILE A 101 -14.97 1.81 -0.57
C ILE A 101 -15.47 2.27 0.80
N ASP A 102 -16.75 2.66 0.91
CA ASP A 102 -17.34 3.13 2.16
C ASP A 102 -17.35 2.01 3.22
N GLN A 103 -17.80 0.82 2.83
CA GLN A 103 -17.84 -0.35 3.71
C GLN A 103 -16.43 -0.84 4.03
N TRP A 104 -15.54 -0.94 3.02
CA TRP A 104 -14.16 -1.35 3.24
C TRP A 104 -13.42 -0.39 4.19
N SER A 105 -13.65 0.92 4.05
CA SER A 105 -13.08 1.93 4.95
C SER A 105 -13.65 1.85 6.36
N GLN A 106 -14.93 1.52 6.51
CA GLN A 106 -15.56 1.32 7.80
C GLN A 106 -15.01 0.10 8.54
N ASP A 107 -14.74 -0.98 7.83
CA ASP A 107 -14.29 -2.25 8.42
C ASP A 107 -12.78 -2.24 8.69
N ALA A 108 -11.98 -1.90 7.68
CA ALA A 108 -10.53 -1.90 7.75
C ALA A 108 -9.98 -0.68 8.51
N LYS A 109 -10.71 0.45 8.50
CA LYS A 109 -10.36 1.72 9.15
C LYS A 109 -8.92 2.16 8.84
N PRO A 110 -8.50 2.29 7.57
CA PRO A 110 -7.11 2.58 7.25
C PRO A 110 -6.63 3.92 7.82
N ASP A 111 -5.35 3.97 8.19
CA ASP A 111 -4.64 5.21 8.54
C ASP A 111 -3.95 5.80 7.30
N ILE A 112 -3.55 4.92 6.37
CA ILE A 112 -2.95 5.23 5.07
C ILE A 112 -3.63 4.40 3.99
N VAL A 113 -3.90 4.99 2.82
CA VAL A 113 -4.31 4.26 1.61
C VAL A 113 -3.29 4.47 0.49
N LEU A 114 -2.87 3.39 -0.16
CA LEU A 114 -2.04 3.41 -1.37
C LEU A 114 -2.97 3.17 -2.55
N ILE A 115 -3.16 4.16 -3.42
CA ILE A 115 -4.08 4.08 -4.55
C ILE A 115 -3.27 3.91 -5.84
N HIS A 116 -3.44 2.77 -6.52
CA HIS A 116 -3.02 2.57 -7.91
C HIS A 116 -4.22 2.00 -8.67
N LEU A 117 -4.96 2.90 -9.33
CA LEU A 117 -6.28 2.62 -9.92
C LEU A 117 -6.55 3.59 -11.07
N GLY A 118 -7.29 3.12 -12.08
CA GLY A 118 -7.62 3.88 -13.28
C GLY A 118 -7.07 3.24 -14.57
N THR A 119 -6.27 2.19 -14.46
CA THR A 119 -5.69 1.49 -15.62
C THR A 119 -6.78 0.91 -16.51
N ASN A 120 -7.73 0.20 -15.93
CA ASN A 120 -8.84 -0.43 -16.66
C ASN A 120 -9.77 0.60 -17.28
N ASP A 121 -9.99 1.73 -16.58
CA ASP A 121 -10.82 2.83 -17.06
C ASP A 121 -10.25 3.42 -18.35
N VAL A 122 -9.00 3.90 -18.28
CA VAL A 122 -8.41 4.63 -19.41
C VAL A 122 -8.11 3.73 -20.59
N LEU A 123 -7.59 2.52 -20.35
CA LEU A 123 -7.34 1.55 -21.43
C LEU A 123 -8.64 0.95 -21.97
N GLY A 124 -9.70 0.92 -21.17
CA GLY A 124 -11.06 0.53 -21.55
C GLY A 124 -11.83 1.61 -22.31
N GLY A 125 -11.29 2.83 -22.42
CA GLY A 125 -11.88 3.93 -23.16
C GLY A 125 -12.79 4.87 -22.35
N GLN A 126 -12.81 4.75 -21.02
CA GLN A 126 -13.45 5.73 -20.15
C GLN A 126 -12.72 7.08 -20.26
N SER A 127 -13.47 8.18 -20.12
CA SER A 127 -12.89 9.52 -20.20
C SER A 127 -12.05 9.82 -18.96
N PHE A 128 -10.94 10.55 -19.14
CA PHE A 128 -10.12 11.01 -18.01
C PHE A 128 -10.93 11.83 -17.00
N GLU A 129 -11.90 12.61 -17.46
CA GLU A 129 -12.76 13.40 -16.59
C GLU A 129 -13.59 12.51 -15.65
N SER A 130 -14.22 11.45 -16.18
CA SER A 130 -15.02 10.51 -15.36
C SER A 130 -14.14 9.81 -14.34
N THR A 131 -13.02 9.24 -14.80
CA THR A 131 -12.12 8.50 -13.91
C THR A 131 -11.53 9.38 -12.82
N ILE A 132 -11.16 10.64 -13.13
CA ILE A 132 -10.67 11.58 -12.10
C ILE A 132 -11.78 11.98 -11.12
N ALA A 133 -13.01 12.17 -11.59
CA ALA A 133 -14.14 12.46 -10.71
C ALA A 133 -14.42 11.29 -9.75
N GLU A 134 -14.32 10.05 -10.23
CA GLU A 134 -14.47 8.83 -9.40
C GLU A 134 -13.32 8.70 -8.38
N LEU A 135 -12.07 8.90 -8.80
CA LEU A 135 -10.92 8.93 -7.90
C LEU A 135 -11.04 10.03 -6.83
N GLN A 136 -11.50 11.22 -7.21
CA GLN A 136 -11.79 12.29 -6.25
C GLN A 136 -12.87 11.84 -5.26
N LYS A 137 -13.95 11.20 -5.75
CA LYS A 137 -15.04 10.76 -4.91
C LYS A 137 -14.63 9.67 -3.92
N LEU A 138 -13.77 8.75 -4.36
CA LEU A 138 -13.14 7.75 -3.49
C LEU A 138 -12.43 8.42 -2.30
N ILE A 139 -11.60 9.43 -2.58
CA ILE A 139 -10.89 10.20 -1.54
C ILE A 139 -11.86 10.86 -0.57
N GLU A 140 -12.93 11.49 -1.07
CA GLU A 140 -13.96 12.12 -0.25
C GLU A 140 -14.65 11.13 0.68
N VAL A 141 -15.09 9.97 0.16
CA VAL A 141 -15.78 8.94 0.94
C VAL A 141 -14.88 8.37 2.04
N MET A 142 -13.63 8.04 1.72
CA MET A 142 -12.69 7.53 2.73
C MET A 142 -12.42 8.55 3.85
N ARG A 143 -12.37 9.85 3.50
CA ARG A 143 -12.20 10.94 4.49
C ARG A 143 -13.41 11.14 5.39
N GLN A 144 -14.62 10.79 4.95
CA GLN A 144 -15.79 10.78 5.83
C GLN A 144 -15.64 9.76 6.96
N ARG A 145 -14.91 8.67 6.71
CA ARG A 145 -14.61 7.63 7.71
C ARG A 145 -13.39 7.96 8.56
N ASN A 146 -12.36 8.55 7.96
CA ASN A 146 -11.17 9.02 8.66
C ASN A 146 -10.73 10.40 8.14
N PRO A 147 -11.13 11.50 8.82
CA PRO A 147 -10.76 12.86 8.41
C PRO A 147 -9.24 13.16 8.43
N LYS A 148 -8.44 12.29 9.07
CA LYS A 148 -6.97 12.39 9.14
C LYS A 148 -6.26 11.41 8.20
N LEU A 149 -7.01 10.73 7.32
CA LEU A 149 -6.46 9.72 6.42
C LEU A 149 -5.32 10.31 5.59
N LYS A 150 -4.19 9.61 5.51
CA LYS A 150 -3.12 9.95 4.58
C LYS A 150 -3.31 9.13 3.31
N ILE A 151 -3.20 9.76 2.15
CA ILE A 151 -3.38 9.07 0.87
C ILE A 151 -2.10 9.22 0.08
N LEU A 152 -1.58 8.10 -0.41
CA LEU A 152 -0.56 8.13 -1.45
C LEU A 152 -1.23 7.66 -2.73
N ILE A 153 -1.35 8.54 -3.72
CA ILE A 153 -1.96 8.24 -5.02
C ILE A 153 -0.87 8.11 -6.07
N ALA A 154 -0.84 6.98 -6.76
CA ALA A 154 0.17 6.69 -7.77
C ALA A 154 -0.22 7.25 -9.13
N GLN A 155 0.76 7.83 -9.83
CA GLN A 155 0.75 7.79 -11.28
C GLN A 155 0.79 6.32 -11.72
N LEU A 156 0.05 5.96 -12.75
CA LEU A 156 0.00 4.61 -13.30
C LEU A 156 1.36 4.23 -13.91
N ILE A 157 1.68 2.94 -13.87
CA ILE A 157 2.82 2.38 -14.62
C ILE A 157 2.49 2.41 -16.13
N PRO A 158 3.49 2.53 -17.03
CA PRO A 158 3.26 2.38 -18.46
C PRO A 158 2.81 0.95 -18.82
N SER A 159 2.10 0.81 -19.93
CA SER A 159 1.68 -0.46 -20.50
C SER A 159 1.87 -0.45 -22.02
N SER A 160 2.06 -1.63 -22.61
CA SER A 160 2.37 -1.79 -24.03
C SER A 160 1.24 -1.26 -24.91
N GLY A 161 1.54 -0.24 -25.71
CA GLY A 161 0.57 0.41 -26.59
C GLY A 161 -0.34 1.43 -25.88
N GLY A 162 -0.22 1.56 -24.56
CA GLY A 162 -0.98 2.49 -23.72
C GLY A 162 -0.15 3.63 -23.14
N GLU A 163 1.14 3.73 -23.46
CA GLU A 163 2.09 4.62 -22.78
C GLU A 163 1.72 6.10 -22.90
N ALA A 164 1.39 6.54 -24.12
CA ALA A 164 1.01 7.94 -24.36
C ALA A 164 -0.29 8.32 -23.63
N LEU A 165 -1.28 7.42 -23.63
CA LEU A 165 -2.55 7.65 -22.93
C LEU A 165 -2.32 7.71 -21.42
N THR A 166 -1.57 6.74 -20.90
CA THR A 166 -1.17 6.66 -19.49
C THR A 166 -0.44 7.92 -19.05
N GLN A 167 0.50 8.41 -19.86
CA GLN A 167 1.26 9.63 -19.56
C GLN A 167 0.35 10.86 -19.47
N GLN A 168 -0.64 11.00 -20.34
CA GLN A 168 -1.60 12.11 -20.27
C GLN A 168 -2.50 12.00 -19.03
N PHE A 169 -2.99 10.80 -18.73
CA PHE A 169 -3.80 10.58 -17.54
C PHE A 169 -3.01 10.86 -16.24
N ASN A 170 -1.74 10.47 -16.20
CA ASN A 170 -0.84 10.72 -15.08
C ASN A 170 -0.63 12.22 -14.77
N GLN A 171 -0.83 13.11 -15.74
CA GLN A 171 -0.85 14.56 -15.49
C GLN A 171 -2.11 14.99 -14.71
N GLN A 172 -3.25 14.35 -14.98
CA GLN A 172 -4.51 14.59 -14.29
C GLN A 172 -4.47 14.04 -12.86
N ILE A 173 -3.90 12.84 -12.65
CA ILE A 173 -3.66 12.31 -11.29
C ILE A 173 -2.80 13.29 -10.48
N ALA A 174 -1.75 13.85 -11.10
CA ALA A 174 -0.88 14.82 -10.45
C ALA A 174 -1.64 16.11 -10.08
N ALA A 175 -2.57 16.56 -10.92
CA ALA A 175 -3.44 17.69 -10.63
C ALA A 175 -4.43 17.38 -9.49
N LEU A 176 -5.07 16.20 -9.52
CA LEU A 176 -5.97 15.71 -8.49
C LEU A 176 -5.29 15.64 -7.12
N ALA A 177 -4.07 15.08 -7.06
CA ALA A 177 -3.29 14.99 -5.84
C ALA A 177 -3.04 16.38 -5.23
N ARG A 178 -2.70 17.38 -6.06
CA ARG A 178 -2.48 18.75 -5.60
C ARG A 178 -3.77 19.43 -5.12
N SER A 179 -4.87 19.29 -5.85
CA SER A 179 -6.13 19.97 -5.54
C SER A 179 -6.85 19.39 -4.32
N THR A 180 -6.67 18.10 -4.06
CA THR A 180 -7.36 17.41 -2.96
C THR A 180 -6.53 17.32 -1.67
N SER A 181 -5.24 17.64 -1.70
CA SER A 181 -4.37 17.56 -0.53
C SER A 181 -4.68 18.66 0.51
N SER A 182 -4.54 18.32 1.79
CA SER A 182 -4.68 19.25 2.90
C SER A 182 -3.67 18.93 4.00
N GLN A 183 -3.44 19.86 4.93
CA GLN A 183 -2.54 19.61 6.07
C GLN A 183 -3.04 18.48 6.99
N THR A 184 -4.35 18.34 7.16
CA THR A 184 -4.93 17.33 8.06
C THR A 184 -5.04 15.95 7.42
N SER A 185 -5.28 15.90 6.10
CA SER A 185 -5.35 14.69 5.29
C SER A 185 -4.54 14.91 4.02
N PRO A 186 -3.22 14.67 4.04
CA PRO A 186 -2.37 14.89 2.88
C PRO A 186 -2.65 13.85 1.79
N VAL A 187 -2.65 14.30 0.54
CA VAL A 187 -2.58 13.47 -0.66
C VAL A 187 -1.20 13.65 -1.27
N ILE A 188 -0.45 12.56 -1.35
CA ILE A 188 0.94 12.53 -1.81
C ILE A 188 0.98 11.79 -3.14
N LEU A 189 1.46 12.46 -4.18
CA LEU A 189 1.66 11.84 -5.48
C LEU A 189 2.88 10.89 -5.43
N VAL A 190 2.74 9.69 -5.96
CA VAL A 190 3.82 8.71 -6.11
C VAL A 190 4.04 8.42 -7.58
N ASP A 191 5.23 8.72 -8.08
CA ASP A 191 5.60 8.45 -9.47
C ASP A 191 5.98 6.97 -9.63
N GLN A 192 5.08 6.17 -10.21
CA GLN A 192 5.36 4.79 -10.63
C GLN A 192 5.70 4.68 -12.12
N PHE A 193 5.61 5.78 -12.88
CA PHE A 193 5.81 5.77 -14.33
C PHE A 193 7.29 5.89 -14.68
N SER A 194 8.00 6.85 -14.08
CA SER A 194 9.37 7.16 -14.46
C SER A 194 10.34 6.04 -14.07
N GLY A 195 11.05 5.52 -15.08
CA GLY A 195 12.05 4.44 -14.93
C GLY A 195 11.45 3.02 -14.93
N PHE A 196 10.15 2.90 -15.18
CA PHE A 196 9.49 1.62 -15.44
C PHE A 196 9.64 1.27 -16.92
N ASP A 197 10.20 0.09 -17.21
CA ASP A 197 10.41 -0.43 -18.56
C ASP A 197 9.37 -1.51 -18.82
N VAL A 198 8.40 -1.23 -19.69
CA VAL A 198 7.30 -2.16 -19.98
C VAL A 198 7.79 -3.54 -20.39
N GLN A 199 8.85 -3.65 -21.19
CA GLN A 199 9.32 -4.95 -21.70
C GLN A 199 10.06 -5.76 -20.63
N GLN A 200 10.78 -5.08 -19.74
CA GLN A 200 11.58 -5.75 -18.71
C GLN A 200 10.81 -5.98 -17.41
N ASP A 201 9.85 -5.11 -17.10
CA ASP A 201 9.19 -5.05 -15.80
C ASP A 201 7.77 -5.62 -15.81
N THR A 202 7.26 -6.05 -16.97
CA THR A 202 5.97 -6.75 -17.08
C THR A 202 6.15 -8.17 -17.62
N TYR A 203 5.17 -9.04 -17.39
CA TYR A 203 5.16 -10.39 -17.97
C TYR A 203 4.25 -10.53 -19.20
N ASP A 204 3.35 -9.57 -19.43
CA ASP A 204 2.39 -9.57 -20.54
C ASP A 204 2.23 -8.20 -21.23
N GLY A 205 3.08 -7.23 -20.90
CA GLY A 205 2.98 -5.85 -21.39
C GLY A 205 2.13 -4.94 -20.51
N LEU A 206 1.47 -5.44 -19.47
CA LEU A 206 0.61 -4.65 -18.58
C LEU A 206 0.91 -4.89 -17.10
N HIS A 207 1.01 -6.15 -16.69
CA HIS A 207 1.10 -6.55 -15.30
C HIS A 207 2.56 -6.72 -14.86
N PRO A 208 2.96 -6.15 -13.70
CA PRO A 208 4.33 -6.25 -13.23
C PRO A 208 4.80 -7.69 -13.03
N ASN A 209 6.03 -7.97 -13.45
CA ASN A 209 6.79 -9.14 -13.00
C ASN A 209 7.57 -8.77 -11.72
N GLU A 210 8.42 -9.69 -11.21
CA GLU A 210 9.19 -9.46 -9.98
C GLU A 210 10.04 -8.16 -10.02
N SER A 211 10.60 -7.79 -11.17
CA SER A 211 11.36 -6.54 -11.34
C SER A 211 10.45 -5.32 -11.21
N GLY A 212 9.31 -5.33 -11.90
CA GLY A 212 8.32 -4.26 -11.83
C GLY A 212 7.73 -4.10 -10.42
N GLU A 213 7.37 -5.20 -9.77
CA GLU A 213 6.89 -5.22 -8.39
C GLU A 213 7.91 -4.60 -7.43
N GLN A 214 9.20 -4.92 -7.60
CA GLN A 214 10.26 -4.35 -6.78
C GLN A 214 10.43 -2.84 -7.02
N LYS A 215 10.37 -2.37 -8.27
CA LYS A 215 10.42 -0.93 -8.58
C LYS A 215 9.24 -0.19 -7.96
N MET A 216 8.03 -0.74 -8.09
CA MET A 216 6.83 -0.16 -7.49
C MET A 216 6.92 -0.07 -5.97
N ALA A 217 7.39 -1.15 -5.33
CA ALA A 217 7.59 -1.18 -3.89
C ALA A 217 8.59 -0.13 -3.41
N ASN A 218 9.69 0.08 -4.14
CA ASN A 218 10.69 1.09 -3.78
C ASN A 218 10.09 2.51 -3.79
N ARG A 219 9.26 2.85 -4.78
CA ARG A 219 8.58 4.16 -4.88
C ARG A 219 7.58 4.37 -3.75
N TRP A 220 6.79 3.34 -3.43
CA TRP A 220 5.89 3.36 -2.28
C TRP A 220 6.65 3.54 -0.97
N PHE A 221 7.71 2.75 -0.76
CA PHE A 221 8.52 2.79 0.44
C PHE A 221 9.14 4.18 0.66
N GLN A 222 9.77 4.77 -0.38
CA GLN A 222 10.34 6.12 -0.31
C GLN A 222 9.31 7.20 0.08
N SER A 223 8.05 7.03 -0.30
CA SER A 223 6.98 7.97 0.05
C SER A 223 6.44 7.71 1.46
N LEU A 224 6.29 6.45 1.84
CA LEU A 224 5.86 6.04 3.18
C LEU A 224 6.87 6.42 4.26
N GLU A 225 8.17 6.30 3.99
CA GLU A 225 9.25 6.63 4.93
C GLU A 225 9.14 8.08 5.46
N LYS A 226 8.65 8.99 4.62
CA LYS A 226 8.47 10.41 4.94
C LYS A 226 7.32 10.69 5.89
N ILE A 227 6.36 9.76 6.03
CA ILE A 227 5.11 9.98 6.78
C ILE A 227 4.83 8.97 7.88
N LEU A 228 5.56 7.85 7.89
CA LEU A 228 5.46 6.83 8.91
C LEU A 228 6.24 7.24 10.16
N PRO A 229 5.65 7.08 11.35
CA PRO A 229 6.41 7.23 12.58
C PRO A 229 7.45 6.11 12.68
N LYS A 230 8.70 6.45 12.95
CA LYS A 230 9.71 5.44 13.33
C LYS A 230 9.32 4.87 14.69
N LYS A 231 9.58 3.58 14.91
CA LYS A 231 9.51 3.02 16.27
C LYS A 231 10.48 3.79 17.17
N PRO A 232 10.09 4.12 18.41
CA PRO A 232 11.00 4.70 19.39
C PRO A 232 12.20 3.77 19.66
#